data_AF-A0A847HBE0-F1
#
_entry.id   AF-A0A847HBE0-F1
#
_cell.length_a   1.000
_cell.length_b   1.000
_cell.length_c   1.000
_cell.angle_alpha   90.00
_cell.angle_beta   90.00
_cell.angle_gamma   90.00
#
_symmetry.space_group_name_H-M   'P 1'
#
loop_
_entity.id
_entity.type
_entity.pdbx_description
1 polymer ?
#
loop_
_entity_poly.entity_id
_entity_poly.type
_entity_poly.pdbx_seq_one_letter_code
_entity_poly.pdbx_strand_id
1 'polypeptide(L)'
;MHSARDDARVTDLALRAGRGDREALTEFIRATQDDVWRLLAHLGGRDTADDLTQETYLRVMGALPRFAARSSARTWLLSLARRVWVDNIRHDMARPRKSITEYEDAAAT
;
A
#
# COMPACT_ATOMS: atom_id res chain seq x y z
N MET A 1 15.22 10.74 5.70
CA MET A 1 14.21 11.44 6.52
C MET A 1 13.71 12.61 5.70
N HIS A 2 12.40 12.71 5.45
CA HIS A 2 11.83 13.79 4.63
C HIS A 2 11.93 15.13 5.37
N SER A 3 12.14 16.21 4.62
CA SER A 3 12.15 17.55 5.19
C SER A 3 10.71 17.98 5.52
N ALA A 4 10.53 18.81 6.55
CA ALA A 4 9.23 19.38 6.89
C ALA A 4 8.57 20.11 5.71
N ARG A 5 9.37 20.72 4.81
CA ARG A 5 8.86 21.35 3.58
C ARG A 5 8.33 20.32 2.57
N ASP A 6 9.00 19.17 2.43
CA ASP A 6 8.51 18.11 1.56
C ASP A 6 7.22 17.50 2.10
N ASP A 7 7.16 17.23 3.41
CA ASP A 7 5.94 16.71 4.04
C ASP A 7 4.76 17.69 3.94
N ALA A 8 5.01 19.01 4.05
CA ALA A 8 3.99 20.03 3.81
C ALA A 8 3.50 20.01 2.34
N ARG A 9 4.41 19.91 1.37
CA ARG A 9 4.07 19.81 -0.06
C ARG A 9 3.24 18.55 -0.35
N VAL A 10 3.65 17.39 0.16
CA VAL A 10 2.91 16.13 0.00
C VAL A 10 1.52 16.22 0.64
N THR A 11 1.41 16.94 1.76
CA THR A 11 0.11 17.16 2.44
C THR A 11 -0.81 18.07 1.63
N ASP A 12 -0.31 19.14 1.02
CA ASP A 12 -1.09 19.99 0.11
C ASP A 12 -1.61 19.19 -1.11
N LEU A 13 -0.74 18.39 -1.73
CA LEU A 13 -1.12 17.53 -2.85
C LEU A 13 -2.25 16.56 -2.46
N ALA A 14 -2.16 15.93 -1.29
CA ALA A 14 -3.22 15.04 -0.79
C ALA A 14 -4.56 15.78 -0.57
N LEU A 15 -4.52 17.00 0.00
CA LEU A 15 -5.72 17.80 0.21
C LEU A 15 -6.39 18.21 -1.11
N ARG A 16 -5.60 18.61 -2.12
CA ARG A 16 -6.09 18.93 -3.46
C ARG A 16 -6.66 17.70 -4.16
N ALA A 17 -5.94 16.57 -4.10
CA ALA A 17 -6.38 15.29 -4.65
C ALA A 17 -7.72 14.85 -4.05
N GLY A 18 -7.92 15.01 -2.74
CA GLY A 18 -9.19 14.71 -2.06
C GLY A 18 -10.37 15.56 -2.55
N ARG A 19 -10.13 16.70 -3.20
CA ARG A 19 -11.14 17.55 -3.85
C ARG A 19 -11.34 17.25 -5.34
N GLY A 20 -10.68 16.23 -5.88
CA GLY A 20 -10.81 15.79 -7.27
C GLY A 20 -9.73 16.32 -8.22
N ASP A 21 -8.68 16.98 -7.72
CA ASP A 21 -7.54 17.41 -8.54
C ASP A 21 -6.69 16.18 -8.96
N ARG A 22 -6.83 15.78 -10.22
CA ARG A 22 -6.14 14.60 -10.78
C ARG A 22 -4.63 14.79 -10.94
N GLU A 23 -4.20 16.02 -11.19
CA GLU A 23 -2.77 16.35 -11.30
C GLU A 23 -2.13 16.25 -9.92
N ALA A 24 -2.78 16.83 -8.90
CA ALA A 24 -2.31 16.70 -7.52
C ALA A 24 -2.28 15.24 -7.04
N LEU A 25 -3.26 14.42 -7.45
CA LEU A 25 -3.24 12.98 -7.16
C LEU A 25 -2.01 12.30 -7.78
N THR A 26 -1.73 12.59 -9.06
CA THR A 26 -0.58 12.02 -9.78
C THR A 26 0.72 12.39 -9.09
N GLU A 27 0.90 13.65 -8.74
CA GLU A 27 2.09 14.14 -8.05
C GLU A 27 2.20 13.61 -6.61
N PHE A 28 1.08 13.45 -5.91
CA PHE A 28 1.05 12.81 -4.60
C PHE A 28 1.57 11.36 -4.65
N ILE A 29 1.08 10.57 -5.62
CA ILE A 29 1.50 9.18 -5.82
C ILE A 29 3.00 9.13 -6.16
N ARG A 30 3.45 9.90 -7.15
CA ARG A 30 4.87 9.96 -7.55
C ARG A 30 5.79 10.29 -6.38
N ALA A 31 5.39 11.26 -5.55
CA ALA A 31 6.19 11.70 -4.41
C ALA A 31 6.26 10.69 -3.25
N THR A 32 5.39 9.68 -3.22
CA THR A 32 5.22 8.80 -2.05
C THR A 32 5.35 7.31 -2.34
N GLN A 33 5.27 6.89 -3.61
CA GLN A 33 5.23 5.47 -4.00
C GLN A 33 6.44 4.70 -3.51
N ASP A 34 7.62 5.30 -3.57
CA ASP A 34 8.85 4.66 -3.16
C ASP A 34 8.90 4.41 -1.65
N ASP A 35 8.29 5.28 -0.84
CA ASP A 35 8.21 5.08 0.62
C ASP A 35 7.25 3.96 0.99
N VAL A 36 6.09 3.91 0.31
CA VAL A 36 5.10 2.85 0.48
C VAL A 36 5.72 1.51 0.07
N TRP A 37 6.35 1.47 -1.10
CA TRP A 37 7.01 0.27 -1.61
C TRP A 37 8.12 -0.20 -0.67
N ARG A 38 9.00 0.70 -0.21
CA ARG A 38 10.06 0.34 0.76
C ARG A 38 9.50 -0.22 2.05
N LEU A 39 8.44 0.39 2.58
CA LEU A 39 7.78 -0.11 3.79
C LEU A 39 7.22 -1.52 3.57
N LEU A 40 6.51 -1.74 2.48
CA LEU A 40 5.86 -3.02 2.19
C LEU A 40 6.88 -4.12 1.86
N ALA A 41 7.92 -3.80 1.08
CA ALA A 41 9.03 -4.71 0.81
C ALA A 41 9.76 -5.12 2.11
N HIS A 42 9.91 -4.19 3.06
CA HIS A 42 10.49 -4.49 4.36
C HIS A 42 9.59 -5.39 5.22
N LEU A 43 8.27 -5.26 5.11
CA LEU A 43 7.31 -6.02 5.92
C LEU A 43 6.99 -7.41 5.35
N GLY A 44 6.82 -7.52 4.03
CA GLY A 44 6.29 -8.70 3.35
C GLY A 44 7.17 -9.29 2.25
N GLY A 45 8.38 -8.77 2.09
CA GLY A 45 9.28 -9.17 1.00
C GLY A 45 8.99 -8.43 -0.31
N ARG A 46 9.97 -8.45 -1.22
CA ARG A 46 9.89 -7.71 -2.49
C ARG A 46 8.83 -8.27 -3.43
N ASP A 47 8.58 -9.58 -3.37
CA ASP A 47 7.66 -10.28 -4.29
C ASP A 47 6.20 -9.86 -4.11
N THR A 48 5.82 -9.37 -2.93
CA THR A 48 4.45 -8.89 -2.64
C THR A 48 4.35 -7.36 -2.63
N ALA A 49 5.48 -6.65 -2.67
CA ALA A 49 5.53 -5.21 -2.45
C ALA A 49 4.82 -4.41 -3.55
N ASP A 50 4.96 -4.83 -4.81
CA ASP A 50 4.34 -4.15 -5.95
C ASP A 50 2.81 -4.19 -5.85
N ASP A 51 2.25 -5.38 -5.62
CA ASP A 51 0.79 -5.59 -5.51
C ASP A 51 0.21 -4.87 -4.30
N LEU A 52 0.87 -4.96 -3.14
CA LEU A 52 0.42 -4.27 -1.93
C LEU A 52 0.53 -2.75 -2.05
N THR A 53 1.51 -2.24 -2.81
CA THR A 53 1.63 -0.81 -3.10
C THR A 53 0.46 -0.34 -3.95
N GLN A 54 0.12 -1.09 -5.01
CA GLN A 54 -1.05 -0.80 -5.84
C GLN A 54 -2.35 -0.81 -5.02
N GLU A 55 -2.58 -1.88 -4.25
CA GLU A 55 -3.76 -2.00 -3.37
C GLU A 55 -3.83 -0.85 -2.36
N THR A 56 -2.68 -0.43 -1.81
CA THR A 56 -2.61 0.75 -0.94
C THR A 56 -3.12 1.99 -1.64
N TYR A 57 -2.68 2.27 -2.87
CA TYR A 57 -3.14 3.45 -3.60
C TYR A 57 -4.61 3.38 -4.02
N LEU A 58 -5.13 2.19 -4.35
CA LEU A 58 -6.56 1.99 -4.58
C LEU A 58 -7.39 2.40 -3.35
N ARG A 59 -6.98 1.98 -2.15
CA ARG A 59 -7.65 2.37 -0.90
C ARG A 59 -7.48 3.85 -0.58
N VAL A 60 -6.28 4.39 -0.82
CA VAL A 60 -5.98 5.81 -0.60
C VAL A 60 -6.86 6.70 -1.47
N MET A 61 -7.08 6.37 -2.74
CA MET A 61 -7.97 7.12 -3.62
C MET A 61 -9.40 7.23 -3.06
N GLY A 62 -9.92 6.16 -2.45
CA GLY A 62 -11.23 6.18 -1.77
C GLY A 62 -11.23 6.92 -0.42
N ALA A 63 -10.07 7.03 0.24
CA ALA A 63 -9.94 7.65 1.56
C ALA A 63 -9.55 9.14 1.51
N LEU A 64 -8.89 9.60 0.44
CA LEU A 64 -8.42 10.97 0.25
C LEU A 64 -9.49 12.05 0.47
N PRO A 65 -10.75 11.90 0.01
CA PRO A 65 -11.80 12.91 0.26
C PRO A 65 -12.08 13.17 1.75
N ARG A 66 -11.72 12.24 2.64
CA ARG A 66 -11.89 12.37 4.09
C ARG A 66 -10.59 12.73 4.82
N PHE A 67 -9.48 12.89 4.11
CA PHE A 67 -8.21 13.26 4.71
C PHE A 67 -8.27 14.72 5.20
N ALA A 68 -8.11 14.91 6.51
CA ALA A 68 -8.27 16.20 7.19
C ALA A 68 -6.96 16.82 7.70
N ALA A 69 -5.80 16.33 7.23
CA ALA A 69 -4.47 16.84 7.62
C ALA A 69 -4.20 16.93 9.14
N ARG A 70 -4.77 16.00 9.94
CA ARG A 70 -4.46 15.88 11.38
C ARG A 70 -3.07 15.30 11.66
N SER A 71 -2.40 14.80 10.62
CA SER A 71 -1.00 14.40 10.55
C SER A 71 -0.50 14.69 9.12
N SER A 72 0.82 14.57 8.88
CA SER A 72 1.33 14.66 7.50
C SER A 72 0.70 13.56 6.63
N ALA A 73 0.44 13.87 5.36
CA ALA A 73 -0.14 12.89 4.44
C ALA A 73 0.75 11.64 4.29
N ARG A 74 2.08 11.78 4.39
CA ARG A 74 3.01 10.64 4.42
C ARG A 74 2.80 9.75 5.64
N THR A 75 2.66 10.32 6.84
CA THR A 75 2.36 9.56 8.07
C THR A 75 1.03 8.80 7.93
N TRP A 76 0.01 9.50 7.45
CA TRP A 76 -1.31 8.92 7.22
C TRP A 76 -1.26 7.78 6.18
N LEU A 77 -0.58 7.98 5.05
CA LEU A 77 -0.41 7.00 3.98
C LEU A 77 0.31 5.73 4.47
N LEU A 78 1.43 5.87 5.19
CA LEU A 78 2.17 4.72 5.72
C LEU A 78 1.35 3.94 6.75
N SER A 79 0.43 4.60 7.46
CA SER A 79 -0.52 3.91 8.35
C SER A 79 -1.54 3.07 7.57
N LEU A 80 -1.99 3.53 6.40
CA LEU A 80 -2.87 2.77 5.50
C LEU A 80 -2.13 1.60 4.87
N ALA A 81 -0.90 1.80 4.38
CA ALA A 81 -0.05 0.74 3.85
C ALA A 81 0.14 -0.40 4.87
N ARG A 82 0.41 -0.05 6.14
CA ARG A 82 0.52 -1.05 7.22
C ARG A 82 -0.78 -1.82 7.45
N ARG A 83 -1.95 -1.19 7.32
CA ARG A 83 -3.25 -1.89 7.43
C ARG A 83 -3.47 -2.86 6.27
N VAL A 84 -3.15 -2.44 5.04
CA VAL A 84 -3.20 -3.31 3.85
C VAL A 84 -2.33 -4.55 4.04
N TRP A 85 -1.11 -4.38 4.54
CA TRP A 85 -0.23 -5.49 4.88
C TRP A 85 -0.84 -6.46 5.92
N VAL A 86 -1.39 -5.93 7.02
CA VAL A 86 -2.02 -6.75 8.06
C VAL A 86 -3.23 -7.51 7.52
N ASP A 87 -4.05 -6.88 6.67
CA ASP A 87 -5.19 -7.53 6.03
C ASP A 87 -4.73 -8.65 5.08
N ASN A 88 -3.62 -8.45 4.35
CA ASN A 88 -3.02 -9.49 3.50
C ASN A 88 -2.59 -10.71 4.32
N ILE A 89 -1.83 -10.52 5.42
CA ILE A 89 -1.43 -11.62 6.29
C ILE A 89 -2.65 -12.40 6.81
N ARG A 90 -3.70 -11.68 7.23
CA ARG A 90 -4.93 -12.33 7.72
C ARG A 90 -5.61 -13.16 6.65
N HIS A 91 -5.63 -12.66 5.41
CA HIS A 91 -6.18 -13.40 4.27
C HIS A 91 -5.38 -14.66 3.96
N ASP A 92 -4.04 -14.57 3.95
CA ASP A 92 -3.16 -15.71 3.68
C ASP A 92 -3.26 -16.78 4.76
N MET A 93 -3.35 -16.39 6.03
CA MET A 93 -3.51 -17.32 7.15
C MET A 93 -4.89 -18.00 7.19
N ALA A 94 -5.93 -17.34 6.68
CA ALA A 94 -7.28 -17.91 6.62
C ALA A 94 -7.45 -18.92 5.46
N ARG A 95 -6.52 -18.96 4.50
CA ARG A 95 -6.52 -19.93 3.41
C ARG A 95 -5.92 -21.25 3.90
N PRO A 96 -6.66 -22.38 3.88
CA PRO A 96 -6.07 -23.68 4.20
C PRO A 96 -4.87 -23.90 3.28
N ARG A 97 -3.69 -24.16 3.85
CA ARG A 97 -2.51 -24.58 3.07
C ARG A 97 -2.95 -25.85 2.34
N LYS A 98 -3.15 -25.77 1.02
CA LYS A 98 -3.29 -26.98 0.21
C LYS A 98 -2.01 -27.77 0.49
N SER A 99 -2.11 -28.89 1.19
CA SER A 99 -1.04 -29.87 1.20
C SER A 99 -0.78 -30.18 -0.26
N ILE A 100 0.46 -30.02 -0.70
CA ILE A 100 0.94 -30.75 -1.87
C ILE A 100 0.80 -32.21 -1.45
N THR A 101 -0.32 -32.82 -1.78
CA THR A 101 -0.42 -34.28 -1.82
C THR A 101 0.26 -34.65 -3.12
N GLU A 102 1.49 -35.09 -2.94
CA GLU A 102 2.34 -35.86 -3.83
C GLU A 102 1.54 -36.60 -4.91
N TYR A 103 1.81 -36.28 -6.18
CA TYR A 103 1.45 -37.16 -7.30
C TYR A 103 2.54 -38.24 -7.43
N GLU A 104 2.66 -39.10 -6.42
CA GLU A 104 3.31 -40.40 -6.57
C GLU A 104 2.22 -41.48 -6.52
N ASP A 105 1.68 -41.81 -7.70
CA ASP A 105 1.20 -43.15 -8.08
C ASP A 105 0.32 -43.05 -9.34
N ALA A 106 0.96 -42.88 -10.50
CA ALA A 106 0.32 -43.16 -11.79
C ALA A 106 1.32 -43.61 -12.87
N ALA A 107 2.43 -44.23 -12.46
CA ALA A 107 3.36 -44.89 -13.36
C ALA A 107 3.65 -46.32 -12.87
N ALA A 108 2.59 -47.08 -12.63
CA ALA A 108 2.63 -48.53 -12.60
C ALA A 108 1.54 -49.06 -13.53
N THR A 109 1.88 -49.32 -14.79
CA THR A 109 1.35 -50.45 -15.58
C THR A 109 2.32 -50.74 -16.71
#